data_AF-A0A7X7JVL1-F1
#
_entry.id   AF-A0A7X7JVL1-F1
#
_cell.length_a   1.000
_cell.length_b   1.000
_cell.length_c   1.000
_cell.angle_alpha   90.00
_cell.angle_beta   90.00
_cell.angle_gamma   90.00
#
_symmetry.space_group_name_H-M   'P 1'
#
loop_
_entity.id
_entity.type
_entity.pdbx_description
1 polymer ?
#
loop_
_entity_poly.entity_id
_entity_poly.type
_entity_poly.pdbx_seq_one_letter_code
_entity_poly.pdbx_strand_id
1 'polypeptide(L)'
;GWLEAIPNHVKELVFVVKRFYRPEWGTDWASHFSVPKINGRAGHALRLDGDKIQVNMLRVGYGTNASWRLFGLRHDFHPAVKVQTEDDITASIVAPARVAGRDDGLSRKYVANAEQLLFQRPDDAIHRGYDKQAEADIAGGAFLSNFAPLTREDAMEILEDPVGFTQFTKPMRALIKEMAEGEHEETYFVSSAHPRIVNGARTKNPRYLQIRPDIANARATRLADLAERMALSLTADAPYRHSVDVVAAGRRNNPAEENVPALCSYAPLHYMELPELMMEFISSMTGKSPSTTGAGPEGAMTKGPFNALPTVYDLNAALLSFVLTDYEGWLSSAGYVGPSVRVDHDISLLIPEVFSRMTEEERDAENLIAEGSLEPIPNIEFEGEELQASRLGYRMTRKFTSKYFGRIFLHPHVVFSDNMLQPEQQGIDAYAASVRTIVTTHQRVAQSYFDDGTIELAVPPVKALLTIMAHGEYEGMTLTSPEFRAMFTRDEVLASDWYAERLRSAADAEQRLLDRSIGAIETFLTDPLNVDAAERLGLEEKLARLRGVKPDPESLRGTLGRQVRFA
;
A
#
# COMPACT_ATOMS: atom_id res chain seq x y z
N GLY A 1 -21.73 12.77 -29.59
CA GLY A 1 -21.20 12.04 -30.79
C GLY A 1 -21.90 10.70 -30.98
N TRP A 2 -21.73 10.03 -32.13
CA TRP A 2 -22.41 8.75 -32.43
C TRP A 2 -22.20 7.66 -31.35
N LEU A 3 -20.99 7.56 -30.78
CA LEU A 3 -20.68 6.59 -29.71
C LEU A 3 -21.47 6.82 -28.40
N GLU A 4 -21.84 8.06 -28.10
CA GLU A 4 -22.64 8.40 -26.90
C GLU A 4 -24.10 7.99 -27.07
N ALA A 5 -24.59 7.92 -28.31
CA ALA A 5 -25.96 7.50 -28.61
C ALA A 5 -26.19 5.98 -28.43
N ILE A 6 -25.12 5.18 -28.38
CA ILE A 6 -25.21 3.74 -28.16
C ILE A 6 -25.37 3.47 -26.65
N PRO A 7 -26.47 2.86 -26.19
CA PRO A 7 -26.66 2.54 -24.78
C PRO A 7 -25.57 1.60 -24.25
N ASN A 8 -25.16 1.78 -23.00
CA ASN A 8 -24.10 1.00 -22.36
C ASN A 8 -24.32 -0.52 -22.45
N HIS A 9 -25.53 -0.99 -22.14
CA HIS A 9 -25.87 -2.42 -22.23
C HIS A 9 -25.75 -2.96 -23.66
N VAL A 10 -25.99 -2.15 -24.70
CA VAL A 10 -25.80 -2.57 -26.10
C VAL A 10 -24.32 -2.73 -26.42
N LYS A 11 -23.46 -1.82 -25.92
CA LYS A 11 -21.99 -1.96 -26.06
C LYS A 11 -21.51 -3.26 -25.43
N GLU A 12 -21.97 -3.56 -24.22
CA GLU A 12 -21.67 -4.82 -23.52
C GLU A 12 -22.07 -6.04 -24.34
N LEU A 13 -23.31 -6.06 -24.86
CA LEU A 13 -23.77 -7.15 -25.72
C LEU A 13 -22.89 -7.35 -26.96
N VAL A 14 -22.46 -6.26 -27.62
CA VAL A 14 -21.55 -6.36 -28.78
C VAL A 14 -20.23 -7.00 -28.39
N PHE A 15 -19.64 -6.66 -27.24
CA PHE A 15 -18.39 -7.27 -26.80
C PHE A 15 -18.56 -8.75 -26.40
N VAL A 16 -19.69 -9.10 -25.78
CA VAL A 16 -20.03 -10.50 -25.48
C VAL A 16 -20.17 -11.31 -26.78
N VAL A 17 -20.94 -10.80 -27.75
CA VAL A 17 -21.06 -11.45 -29.08
C VAL A 17 -19.69 -11.63 -29.71
N LYS A 18 -18.85 -10.58 -29.71
CA LYS A 18 -17.50 -10.65 -30.27
C LYS A 18 -16.62 -11.71 -29.57
N ARG A 19 -16.70 -11.82 -28.24
CA ARG A 19 -15.91 -12.78 -27.45
C ARG A 19 -16.25 -14.22 -27.76
N PHE A 20 -17.54 -14.52 -27.94
CA PHE A 20 -18.02 -15.89 -28.11
C PHE A 20 -18.24 -16.30 -29.57
N TYR A 21 -18.20 -15.34 -30.50
CA TYR A 21 -18.35 -15.59 -31.94
C TYR A 21 -17.41 -16.70 -32.42
N ARG A 22 -17.97 -17.64 -33.17
CA ARG A 22 -17.21 -18.66 -33.89
C ARG A 22 -17.34 -18.46 -35.40
N PRO A 23 -16.24 -18.59 -36.18
CA PRO A 23 -16.28 -18.38 -37.64
C PRO A 23 -17.31 -19.24 -38.36
N GLU A 24 -17.61 -20.44 -37.85
CA GLU A 24 -18.55 -21.38 -38.49
C GLU A 24 -20.00 -20.87 -38.47
N TRP A 25 -20.34 -19.93 -37.59
CA TRP A 25 -21.67 -19.33 -37.52
C TRP A 25 -21.95 -18.36 -38.67
N GLY A 26 -20.91 -17.82 -39.32
CA GLY A 26 -21.06 -16.84 -40.39
C GLY A 26 -21.95 -15.67 -39.96
N THR A 27 -23.06 -15.45 -40.69
CA THR A 27 -24.07 -14.43 -40.39
C THR A 27 -25.16 -14.89 -39.42
N ASP A 28 -25.24 -16.18 -39.10
CA ASP A 28 -26.27 -16.77 -38.22
C ASP A 28 -25.86 -16.80 -36.73
N TRP A 29 -24.90 -15.97 -36.32
CA TRP A 29 -24.48 -15.89 -34.91
C TRP A 29 -25.64 -15.58 -33.96
N ALA A 30 -26.67 -14.87 -34.42
CA ALA A 30 -27.81 -14.46 -33.60
C ALA A 30 -28.63 -15.66 -33.10
N SER A 31 -28.68 -16.79 -33.82
CA SER A 31 -29.42 -17.99 -33.42
C SER A 31 -28.83 -18.66 -32.16
N HIS A 32 -27.54 -18.43 -31.90
CA HIS A 32 -26.81 -18.96 -30.75
C HIS A 32 -27.04 -18.16 -29.46
N PHE A 33 -27.54 -16.93 -29.54
CA PHE A 33 -27.77 -16.07 -28.38
C PHE A 33 -29.25 -15.97 -28.03
N SER A 34 -29.60 -16.22 -26.77
CA SER A 34 -30.99 -16.17 -26.31
C SER A 34 -31.12 -15.68 -24.87
N VAL A 35 -32.36 -15.40 -24.46
CA VAL A 35 -32.74 -15.24 -23.06
C VAL A 35 -33.79 -16.29 -22.71
N PRO A 36 -33.76 -16.89 -21.51
CA PRO A 36 -34.75 -17.89 -21.13
C PRO A 36 -36.13 -17.27 -20.97
N LYS A 37 -37.21 -18.02 -21.19
CA LYS A 37 -38.54 -17.64 -20.69
C LYS A 37 -38.72 -18.15 -19.27
N ILE A 38 -38.73 -17.26 -18.29
CA ILE A 38 -38.91 -17.58 -16.87
C ILE A 38 -40.32 -17.14 -16.49
N ASN A 39 -41.17 -18.10 -16.08
CA ASN A 39 -42.58 -17.86 -15.75
C ASN A 39 -43.35 -17.11 -16.86
N GLY A 40 -43.08 -17.45 -18.12
CA GLY A 40 -43.71 -16.84 -19.30
C GLY A 40 -43.17 -15.45 -19.68
N ARG A 41 -42.22 -14.89 -18.93
CA ARG A 41 -41.57 -13.60 -19.23
C ARG A 41 -40.17 -13.81 -19.78
N ALA A 42 -39.72 -12.95 -20.68
CA ALA A 42 -38.33 -12.95 -21.11
C ALA A 42 -37.41 -12.65 -19.92
N GLY A 43 -36.40 -13.50 -19.71
CA GLY A 43 -35.38 -13.30 -18.70
C GLY A 43 -34.38 -12.21 -19.11
N HIS A 44 -33.48 -11.88 -18.20
CA HIS A 44 -32.49 -10.80 -18.39
C HIS A 44 -31.05 -11.29 -18.58
N ALA A 45 -30.79 -12.59 -18.37
CA ALA A 45 -29.45 -13.17 -18.51
C ALA A 45 -29.27 -13.76 -19.91
N LEU A 46 -28.32 -13.21 -20.67
CA LEU A 46 -27.93 -13.72 -21.98
C LEU A 46 -27.37 -15.14 -21.86
N ARG A 47 -27.77 -16.00 -22.79
CA ARG A 47 -27.33 -17.39 -22.91
C ARG A 47 -26.69 -17.62 -24.26
N LEU A 48 -25.66 -18.47 -24.28
CA LEU A 48 -25.05 -19.02 -25.48
C LEU A 48 -25.44 -20.49 -25.58
N ASP A 49 -26.14 -20.90 -26.64
CA ASP A 49 -26.60 -22.28 -26.86
C ASP A 49 -27.35 -22.88 -25.65
N GLY A 50 -28.08 -22.04 -24.92
CA GLY A 50 -28.82 -22.42 -23.72
C GLY A 50 -28.05 -22.29 -22.40
N ASP A 51 -26.73 -22.10 -22.43
CA ASP A 51 -25.92 -21.91 -21.22
C ASP A 51 -25.81 -20.45 -20.82
N LYS A 52 -25.96 -20.15 -19.52
CA LYS A 52 -25.86 -18.78 -19.01
C LYS A 52 -24.44 -18.25 -19.17
N ILE A 53 -24.30 -17.15 -19.88
CA ILE A 53 -23.01 -16.46 -20.01
C ILE A 53 -22.64 -15.87 -18.64
N GLN A 54 -21.43 -16.18 -18.19
CA GLN A 54 -20.83 -15.60 -17.00
C GLN A 54 -19.87 -14.48 -17.39
N VAL A 55 -19.91 -13.38 -16.66
CA VAL A 55 -19.00 -12.24 -16.84
C VAL A 55 -18.29 -11.96 -15.51
N ASN A 56 -17.05 -11.50 -15.60
CA ASN A 56 -16.26 -11.15 -14.43
C ASN A 56 -16.69 -9.78 -13.93
N MET A 57 -16.88 -9.66 -12.62
CA MET A 57 -17.26 -8.41 -11.95
C MET A 57 -16.39 -8.22 -10.71
N LEU A 58 -16.19 -6.97 -10.31
CA LEU A 58 -15.69 -6.63 -8.99
C LEU A 58 -16.75 -5.86 -8.20
N ARG A 59 -16.72 -6.07 -6.89
CA ARG A 59 -17.42 -5.20 -5.95
C ARG A 59 -16.62 -3.91 -5.82
N VAL A 60 -17.31 -2.77 -5.86
CA VAL A 60 -16.75 -1.45 -5.53
C VAL A 60 -17.68 -0.75 -4.55
N GLY A 61 -17.52 -1.11 -3.28
CA GLY A 61 -18.33 -0.62 -2.17
C GLY A 61 -19.75 -1.16 -2.13
N TYR A 62 -20.53 -0.56 -1.23
CA TYR A 62 -21.88 -1.00 -0.90
C TYR A 62 -22.92 0.10 -1.14
N GLY A 63 -24.15 -0.32 -1.44
CA GLY A 63 -25.32 0.56 -1.46
C GLY A 63 -25.87 0.82 -0.05
N THR A 64 -26.91 1.65 0.04
CA THR A 64 -27.53 2.11 1.30
C THR A 64 -28.03 0.98 2.22
N ASN A 65 -28.40 -0.18 1.65
CA ASN A 65 -28.87 -1.35 2.41
C ASN A 65 -27.80 -2.46 2.49
N ALA A 66 -26.52 -2.08 2.49
CA ALA A 66 -25.38 -3.02 2.43
C ALA A 66 -25.41 -3.96 1.20
N SER A 67 -26.15 -3.61 0.15
CA SER A 67 -26.14 -4.34 -1.12
C SER A 67 -24.80 -4.18 -1.83
N TRP A 68 -24.30 -5.23 -2.46
CA TRP A 68 -23.05 -5.15 -3.22
C TRP A 68 -23.23 -4.28 -4.47
N ARG A 69 -22.30 -3.35 -4.71
CA ARG A 69 -22.21 -2.63 -5.98
C ARG A 69 -21.24 -3.38 -6.89
N LEU A 70 -21.79 -4.15 -7.82
CA LEU A 70 -21.01 -4.98 -8.75
C LEU A 70 -20.84 -4.28 -10.09
N PHE A 71 -19.61 -4.27 -10.60
CA PHE A 71 -19.25 -3.63 -11.85
C PHE A 71 -18.55 -4.62 -12.78
N GLY A 72 -19.05 -4.73 -14.01
CA GLY A 72 -18.46 -5.57 -15.06
C GLY A 72 -17.04 -5.12 -15.40
N LEU A 73 -16.10 -6.07 -15.32
CA LEU A 73 -14.75 -5.91 -15.85
C LEU A 73 -14.79 -5.98 -17.37
N ARG A 74 -13.81 -5.36 -18.02
CA ARG A 74 -13.63 -5.56 -19.45
C ARG A 74 -13.33 -7.03 -19.74
N HIS A 75 -13.82 -7.52 -20.88
CA HIS A 75 -13.63 -8.92 -21.27
C HIS A 75 -12.16 -9.29 -21.54
N ASP A 76 -11.31 -8.30 -21.83
CA ASP A 76 -9.87 -8.43 -22.03
C ASP A 76 -9.06 -8.10 -20.77
N PHE A 77 -9.72 -7.76 -19.65
CA PHE A 77 -9.02 -7.52 -18.40
C PHE A 77 -8.70 -8.83 -17.68
N HIS A 78 -7.44 -8.95 -17.29
CA HIS A 78 -6.96 -9.91 -16.30
C HIS A 78 -6.19 -9.15 -15.21
N PRO A 79 -6.28 -9.57 -13.93
CA PRO A 79 -5.49 -8.96 -12.86
C PRO A 79 -4.00 -8.97 -13.18
N ALA A 80 -3.29 -7.94 -12.73
CA ALA A 80 -1.85 -7.88 -12.91
C ALA A 80 -1.16 -9.05 -12.19
N VAL A 81 -0.09 -9.56 -12.78
CA VAL A 81 0.81 -10.49 -12.08
C VAL A 81 1.58 -9.65 -11.04
N LYS A 82 1.39 -9.97 -9.77
CA LYS A 82 2.03 -9.28 -8.65
C LYS A 82 3.03 -10.21 -7.98
N VAL A 83 4.27 -9.75 -7.90
CA VAL A 83 5.32 -10.35 -7.07
C VAL A 83 5.50 -9.42 -5.88
N GLN A 84 5.32 -9.95 -4.67
CA GLN A 84 5.41 -9.14 -3.46
C GLN A 84 6.86 -8.69 -3.23
N THR A 85 7.07 -7.38 -3.03
CA THR A 85 8.38 -6.78 -2.72
C THR A 85 8.53 -6.40 -1.26
N GLU A 86 7.41 -6.14 -0.57
CA GLU A 86 7.30 -5.60 0.79
C GLU A 86 6.05 -6.17 1.50
N ASP A 87 6.02 -6.12 2.83
CA ASP A 87 4.82 -6.42 3.64
C ASP A 87 4.78 -5.52 4.89
N ASP A 88 5.48 -5.88 5.98
CA ASP A 88 5.49 -5.13 7.25
C ASP A 88 6.85 -4.49 7.53
N ILE A 89 7.95 -5.27 7.53
CA ILE A 89 9.30 -4.75 7.80
C ILE A 89 10.10 -4.58 6.50
N THR A 90 10.21 -3.34 6.03
CA THR A 90 11.00 -2.99 4.83
C THR A 90 12.31 -2.28 5.18
N ALA A 91 13.41 -2.74 4.56
CA ALA A 91 14.63 -1.95 4.40
C ALA A 91 14.61 -1.23 3.04
N SER A 92 14.97 0.06 3.01
CA SER A 92 15.02 0.82 1.75
C SER A 92 16.23 1.74 1.66
N ILE A 93 16.63 2.04 0.42
CA ILE A 93 17.72 2.97 0.10
C ILE A 93 17.31 3.87 -1.08
N VAL A 94 17.77 5.12 -1.07
CA VAL A 94 17.66 6.02 -2.22
C VAL A 94 19.02 6.12 -2.89
N ALA A 95 19.10 5.65 -4.13
CA ALA A 95 20.30 5.69 -4.94
C ALA A 95 20.28 6.92 -5.88
N PRO A 96 21.40 7.65 -6.01
CA PRO A 96 21.49 8.76 -6.95
C PRO A 96 21.29 8.32 -8.40
N ALA A 97 20.86 9.24 -9.25
CA ALA A 97 20.61 9.01 -10.68
C ALA A 97 21.72 8.25 -11.40
N ARG A 98 22.98 8.66 -11.19
CA ARG A 98 24.16 8.02 -11.81
C ARG A 98 24.32 6.54 -11.44
N VAL A 99 23.88 6.14 -10.26
CA VAL A 99 23.91 4.75 -9.78
C VAL A 99 22.69 3.99 -10.28
N ALA A 100 21.54 4.66 -10.35
CA ALA A 100 20.30 4.13 -10.91
C ALA A 100 20.30 4.06 -12.45
N GLY A 101 21.32 4.59 -13.12
CA GLY A 101 21.40 4.64 -14.59
C GLY A 101 20.37 5.58 -15.21
N ARG A 102 20.05 6.70 -14.55
CA ARG A 102 19.09 7.70 -15.05
C ARG A 102 19.77 8.97 -15.53
N ASP A 103 19.31 9.47 -16.68
CA ASP A 103 19.83 10.69 -17.32
C ASP A 103 19.05 11.95 -16.92
N ASP A 104 17.88 11.81 -16.30
CA ASP A 104 17.05 12.92 -15.80
C ASP A 104 17.55 13.51 -14.47
N GLY A 105 18.59 12.93 -13.89
CA GLY A 105 19.15 13.37 -12.61
C GLY A 105 18.32 12.96 -11.38
N LEU A 106 17.20 12.24 -11.54
CA LEU A 106 16.36 11.81 -10.42
C LEU A 106 16.93 10.57 -9.71
N SER A 107 16.82 10.57 -8.39
CA SER A 107 17.19 9.41 -7.58
C SER A 107 16.12 8.32 -7.69
N ARG A 108 16.45 7.08 -7.32
CA ARG A 108 15.47 5.99 -7.25
C ARG A 108 15.50 5.29 -5.90
N LYS A 109 14.33 4.95 -5.39
CA LYS A 109 14.17 4.16 -4.17
C LYS A 109 14.16 2.68 -4.51
N TYR A 110 14.93 1.90 -3.76
CA TYR A 110 14.99 0.45 -3.82
C TYR A 110 14.59 -0.10 -2.45
N VAL A 111 13.94 -1.26 -2.47
CA VAL A 111 13.35 -1.87 -1.28
C VAL A 111 13.73 -3.35 -1.18
N ALA A 112 13.74 -3.85 0.05
CA ALA A 112 13.81 -5.27 0.34
C ALA A 112 12.98 -5.56 1.59
N ASN A 113 12.10 -6.56 1.48
CA ASN A 113 11.46 -7.14 2.65
C ASN A 113 12.53 -7.81 3.54
N ALA A 114 12.60 -7.39 4.81
CA ALA A 114 13.56 -7.92 5.79
C ALA A 114 13.16 -9.30 6.32
N GLU A 115 11.93 -9.74 6.05
CA GLU A 115 11.32 -10.96 6.56
C GLU A 115 11.31 -12.07 5.49
N GLN A 116 11.47 -13.31 5.94
CA GLN A 116 11.28 -14.51 5.10
C GLN A 116 9.94 -15.19 5.33
N LEU A 117 9.33 -14.94 6.49
CA LEU A 117 8.02 -15.43 6.89
C LEU A 117 7.20 -14.24 7.40
N LEU A 118 5.93 -14.16 7.03
CA LEU A 118 5.04 -13.04 7.33
C LEU A 118 4.08 -13.43 8.45
N PHE A 119 4.00 -12.66 9.53
CA PHE A 119 3.19 -13.00 10.71
C PHE A 119 1.72 -12.60 10.55
N GLN A 120 1.04 -13.29 9.66
CA GLN A 120 -0.32 -13.00 9.22
C GLN A 120 -1.36 -13.15 10.34
N ARG A 121 -2.39 -12.29 10.30
CA ARG A 121 -3.61 -12.39 11.10
C ARG A 121 -4.81 -12.71 10.18
N PRO A 122 -5.18 -13.99 10.00
CA PRO A 122 -6.23 -14.38 9.07
C PRO A 122 -7.62 -14.16 9.67
N ASP A 123 -8.05 -12.90 9.76
CA ASP A 123 -9.34 -12.51 10.36
C ASP A 123 -10.53 -13.21 9.68
N ASP A 124 -10.46 -13.40 8.35
CA ASP A 124 -11.54 -13.98 7.56
C ASP A 124 -11.53 -15.53 7.54
N ALA A 125 -10.44 -16.19 7.95
CA ALA A 125 -10.33 -17.65 7.92
C ALA A 125 -11.22 -18.35 8.96
N ILE A 126 -11.81 -17.59 9.89
CA ILE A 126 -12.88 -18.07 10.76
C ILE A 126 -14.11 -18.54 9.96
N HIS A 127 -14.32 -17.95 8.78
CA HIS A 127 -15.38 -18.30 7.85
C HIS A 127 -14.90 -19.41 6.91
N ARG A 128 -15.35 -20.64 7.18
CA ARG A 128 -14.97 -21.86 6.45
C ARG A 128 -15.05 -21.66 4.93
N GLY A 129 -13.95 -21.91 4.23
CA GLY A 129 -13.86 -21.84 2.77
C GLY A 129 -13.65 -20.44 2.17
N TYR A 130 -13.68 -19.40 2.99
CA TYR A 130 -13.56 -18.02 2.51
C TYR A 130 -12.09 -17.65 2.22
N ASP A 131 -11.23 -17.73 3.24
CA ASP A 131 -9.79 -17.50 3.10
C ASP A 131 -9.07 -18.77 2.66
N LYS A 132 -9.00 -18.94 1.33
CA LYS A 132 -8.39 -20.12 0.72
C LYS A 132 -6.88 -20.20 0.94
N GLN A 133 -6.21 -19.05 1.10
CA GLN A 133 -4.77 -19.01 1.30
C GLN A 133 -4.42 -19.43 2.73
N ALA A 134 -5.07 -18.83 3.73
CA ALA A 134 -4.85 -19.22 5.12
C ALA A 134 -5.21 -20.68 5.38
N GLU A 135 -6.31 -21.19 4.80
CA GLU A 135 -6.65 -22.61 4.94
C GLU A 135 -5.60 -23.54 4.32
N ALA A 136 -5.03 -23.18 3.17
CA ALA A 136 -3.96 -23.96 2.55
C ALA A 136 -2.67 -23.91 3.38
N ASP A 137 -2.28 -22.73 3.87
CA ASP A 137 -1.04 -22.54 4.63
C ASP A 137 -1.12 -23.22 6.01
N ILE A 138 -2.26 -23.10 6.71
CA ILE A 138 -2.48 -23.77 7.99
C ILE A 138 -2.49 -25.29 7.81
N ALA A 139 -3.22 -25.80 6.80
CA ALA A 139 -3.24 -27.24 6.51
C ALA A 139 -1.87 -27.77 6.05
N GLY A 140 -1.03 -26.90 5.47
CA GLY A 140 0.32 -27.23 5.00
C GLY A 140 1.40 -27.25 6.10
N GLY A 141 1.04 -27.01 7.37
CA GLY A 141 1.98 -27.11 8.49
C GLY A 141 2.78 -25.85 8.79
N ALA A 142 2.19 -24.66 8.61
CA ALA A 142 2.80 -23.39 9.05
C ALA A 142 3.11 -23.37 10.56
N PHE A 143 3.97 -22.46 11.02
CA PHE A 143 4.07 -22.15 12.46
C PHE A 143 2.80 -21.39 12.89
N LEU A 144 2.13 -21.86 13.94
CA LEU A 144 0.82 -21.38 14.38
C LEU A 144 0.86 -20.79 15.79
N SER A 145 0.05 -19.77 16.03
CA SER A 145 -0.17 -19.19 17.36
C SER A 145 -1.63 -18.77 17.52
N ASN A 146 -2.15 -18.81 18.75
CA ASN A 146 -3.52 -18.42 19.08
C ASN A 146 -4.62 -19.23 18.38
N PHE A 147 -4.38 -20.51 18.11
CA PHE A 147 -5.39 -21.49 17.69
C PHE A 147 -5.72 -22.48 18.82
N ALA A 148 -6.91 -23.10 18.74
CA ALA A 148 -7.28 -24.18 19.65
C ALA A 148 -6.56 -25.48 19.24
N PRO A 149 -5.97 -26.22 20.19
CA PRO A 149 -5.37 -27.53 19.92
C PRO A 149 -6.47 -28.58 19.84
N LEU A 150 -6.87 -28.96 18.63
CA LEU A 150 -7.94 -29.93 18.39
C LEU A 150 -7.39 -31.36 18.38
N THR A 151 -8.17 -32.35 18.81
CA THR A 151 -7.80 -33.77 18.83
C THR A 151 -8.49 -34.57 17.71
N ARG A 152 -8.15 -35.85 17.60
CA ARG A 152 -8.83 -36.78 16.69
C ARG A 152 -10.34 -36.84 16.92
N GLU A 153 -10.80 -36.75 18.17
CA GLU A 153 -12.22 -36.72 18.51
C GLU A 153 -12.90 -35.47 17.95
N ASP A 154 -12.27 -34.29 18.08
CA ASP A 154 -12.78 -33.05 17.48
C ASP A 154 -12.86 -33.16 15.96
N ALA A 155 -11.89 -33.83 15.32
CA ALA A 155 -11.92 -34.08 13.87
C ALA A 155 -13.11 -34.95 13.47
N MET A 156 -13.42 -36.00 14.24
CA MET A 156 -14.62 -36.82 14.04
C MET A 156 -15.91 -36.00 14.22
N GLU A 157 -15.99 -35.16 15.25
CA GLU A 157 -17.14 -34.27 15.49
C GLU A 157 -17.35 -33.31 14.31
N ILE A 158 -16.28 -32.75 13.75
CA ILE A 158 -16.37 -31.90 12.55
C ILE A 158 -16.91 -32.69 11.34
N LEU A 159 -16.54 -33.97 11.18
CA LEU A 159 -17.05 -34.82 10.09
C LEU A 159 -18.53 -35.22 10.28
N GLU A 160 -19.01 -35.30 11.53
CA GLU A 160 -20.41 -35.53 11.87
C GLU A 160 -21.33 -34.34 11.51
N ASP A 161 -20.76 -33.18 11.17
CA ASP A 161 -21.42 -32.05 10.49
C ASP A 161 -21.03 -31.98 8.99
N PRO A 162 -21.63 -32.80 8.10
CA PRO A 162 -21.30 -32.79 6.67
C PRO A 162 -21.48 -31.43 6.00
N VAL A 163 -22.48 -30.65 6.44
CA VAL A 163 -22.78 -29.34 5.87
C VAL A 163 -21.64 -28.38 6.19
N GLY A 164 -21.23 -28.31 7.45
CA GLY A 164 -20.14 -27.47 7.86
C GLY A 164 -18.77 -27.95 7.37
N PHE A 165 -18.54 -29.26 7.27
CA PHE A 165 -17.30 -29.83 6.74
C PHE A 165 -17.09 -29.48 5.27
N THR A 166 -18.14 -29.57 4.44
CA THR A 166 -18.04 -29.29 3.00
C THR A 166 -17.75 -27.83 2.67
N GLN A 167 -17.96 -26.91 3.61
CA GLN A 167 -17.63 -25.48 3.46
C GLN A 167 -16.12 -25.22 3.50
N PHE A 168 -15.32 -26.01 4.23
CA PHE A 168 -13.86 -25.88 4.21
C PHE A 168 -13.30 -26.11 2.81
N THR A 169 -12.15 -25.52 2.49
CA THR A 169 -11.40 -25.81 1.27
C THR A 169 -10.84 -27.23 1.25
N LYS A 170 -10.40 -27.68 0.06
CA LYS A 170 -9.84 -29.04 -0.11
C LYS A 170 -8.66 -29.32 0.83
N PRO A 171 -7.65 -28.44 1.01
CA PRO A 171 -6.53 -28.70 1.92
C PRO A 171 -6.98 -28.92 3.36
N MET A 172 -7.82 -28.03 3.90
CA MET A 172 -8.30 -28.15 5.28
C MET A 172 -9.16 -29.38 5.50
N ARG A 173 -10.01 -29.74 4.52
CA ARG A 173 -10.80 -30.98 4.58
C ARG A 173 -9.93 -32.23 4.56
N ALA A 174 -8.83 -32.24 3.80
CA ALA A 174 -7.90 -33.36 3.78
C ALA A 174 -7.28 -33.55 5.16
N LEU A 175 -6.72 -32.48 5.76
CA LEU A 175 -6.15 -32.53 7.11
C LEU A 175 -7.15 -33.06 8.15
N ILE A 176 -8.37 -32.51 8.19
CA ILE A 176 -9.40 -32.94 9.15
C ILE A 176 -9.73 -34.44 8.96
N LYS A 177 -9.86 -34.87 7.71
CA LYS A 177 -10.22 -36.25 7.39
C LYS A 177 -9.10 -37.22 7.81
N GLU A 178 -7.86 -36.92 7.46
CA GLU A 178 -6.68 -37.71 7.80
C GLU A 178 -6.51 -37.82 9.33
N MET A 179 -6.73 -36.72 10.06
CA MET A 179 -6.72 -36.72 11.54
C MET A 179 -7.80 -37.64 12.13
N ALA A 180 -9.03 -37.59 11.59
CA ALA A 180 -10.12 -38.45 12.06
C ALA A 180 -9.88 -39.93 11.75
N GLU A 181 -9.31 -40.24 10.57
CA GLU A 181 -8.94 -41.59 10.15
C GLU A 181 -7.73 -42.13 10.96
N GLY A 182 -6.99 -41.25 11.65
CA GLY A 182 -5.82 -41.61 12.44
C GLY A 182 -4.58 -41.85 11.58
N GLU A 183 -4.48 -41.14 10.45
CA GLU A 183 -3.37 -41.23 9.50
C GLU A 183 -2.15 -40.39 9.92
N HIS A 184 -2.27 -39.62 11.00
CA HIS A 184 -1.20 -38.80 11.60
C HIS A 184 -0.80 -39.35 12.98
N GLU A 185 0.50 -39.29 13.31
CA GLU A 185 1.02 -39.70 14.63
C GLU A 185 0.80 -38.61 15.69
N GLU A 186 0.63 -37.37 15.25
CA GLU A 186 0.42 -36.20 16.07
C GLU A 186 -0.92 -36.26 16.82
N THR A 187 -0.89 -35.93 18.12
CA THR A 187 -2.10 -35.91 18.96
C THR A 187 -3.01 -34.73 18.65
N TYR A 188 -2.45 -33.64 18.11
CA TYR A 188 -3.16 -32.38 17.92
C TYR A 188 -3.05 -31.86 16.50
N PHE A 189 -4.12 -31.22 16.03
CA PHE A 189 -4.15 -30.43 14.81
C PHE A 189 -4.83 -29.07 15.05
N VAL A 190 -4.79 -28.21 14.04
CA VAL A 190 -5.43 -26.90 14.06
C VAL A 190 -6.36 -26.76 12.85
N SER A 191 -7.50 -26.11 13.07
CA SER A 191 -8.42 -25.71 12.01
C SER A 191 -8.49 -24.18 11.92
N SER A 192 -8.54 -23.66 10.69
CA SER A 192 -8.75 -22.22 10.42
C SER A 192 -9.94 -21.64 11.16
N ALA A 193 -11.00 -22.42 11.29
CA ALA A 193 -12.25 -22.02 11.95
C ALA A 193 -12.21 -22.19 13.47
N HIS A 194 -11.09 -22.53 14.10
CA HIS A 194 -10.99 -22.77 15.54
C HIS A 194 -9.83 -21.98 16.19
N PRO A 195 -9.90 -20.63 16.23
CA PRO A 195 -9.01 -19.82 17.07
C PRO A 195 -9.09 -20.22 18.54
N ARG A 196 -8.02 -19.92 19.29
CA ARG A 196 -7.92 -20.17 20.73
C ARG A 196 -9.09 -19.53 21.48
N ILE A 197 -9.61 -20.24 22.48
CA ILE A 197 -10.59 -19.68 23.42
C ILE A 197 -9.84 -18.90 24.52
N VAL A 198 -10.23 -17.64 24.72
CA VAL A 198 -9.74 -16.74 25.77
C VAL A 198 -10.97 -16.18 26.48
N ASN A 199 -11.09 -16.39 27.79
CA ASN A 199 -12.24 -15.96 28.60
C ASN A 199 -13.60 -16.43 28.04
N GLY A 200 -13.66 -17.66 27.52
CA GLY A 200 -14.89 -18.26 26.98
C GLY A 200 -15.25 -17.83 25.56
N ALA A 201 -14.48 -16.95 24.91
CA ALA A 201 -14.70 -16.52 23.53
C ALA A 201 -13.49 -16.83 22.64
N ARG A 202 -13.72 -17.06 21.35
CA ARG A 202 -12.64 -17.21 20.36
C ARG A 202 -11.88 -15.89 20.24
N THR A 203 -10.55 -15.97 20.27
CA THR A 203 -9.68 -14.80 20.09
C THR A 203 -9.87 -14.19 18.71
N LYS A 204 -9.79 -12.86 18.64
CA LYS A 204 -9.78 -12.08 17.38
C LYS A 204 -8.36 -11.86 16.83
N ASN A 205 -7.37 -12.59 17.36
CA ASN A 205 -5.97 -12.48 16.93
C ASN A 205 -5.34 -13.87 16.69
N PRO A 206 -5.94 -14.73 15.85
CA PRO A 206 -5.26 -15.94 15.35
C PRO A 206 -4.03 -15.52 14.54
N ARG A 207 -2.94 -16.29 14.60
CA ARG A 207 -1.69 -15.93 13.91
C ARG A 207 -0.98 -17.13 13.31
N TYR A 208 -0.36 -16.94 12.15
CA TYR A 208 0.55 -17.92 11.57
C TYR A 208 1.71 -17.23 10.85
N LEU A 209 2.83 -17.94 10.69
CA LEU A 209 3.94 -17.49 9.85
C LEU A 209 3.76 -18.05 8.44
N GLN A 210 3.32 -17.19 7.53
CA GLN A 210 3.18 -17.49 6.11
C GLN A 210 4.55 -17.47 5.43
N ILE A 211 4.86 -18.46 4.58
CA ILE A 211 6.04 -18.37 3.72
C ILE A 211 5.85 -17.24 2.72
N ARG A 212 6.84 -16.34 2.61
CA ARG A 212 6.73 -15.19 1.71
C ARG A 212 6.33 -15.64 0.28
N PRO A 213 5.24 -15.10 -0.31
CA PRO A 213 4.68 -15.57 -1.57
C PRO A 213 5.64 -15.61 -2.77
N ASP A 214 6.61 -14.71 -2.86
CA ASP A 214 7.63 -14.70 -3.90
C ASP A 214 8.59 -15.91 -3.80
N ILE A 215 8.83 -16.40 -2.57
CA ILE A 215 9.60 -17.62 -2.28
C ILE A 215 8.73 -18.85 -2.52
N ALA A 216 7.52 -18.86 -1.97
CA ALA A 216 6.57 -19.97 -2.11
C ALA A 216 6.22 -20.25 -3.59
N ASN A 217 6.13 -19.18 -4.41
CA ASN A 217 5.90 -19.25 -5.85
C ASN A 217 7.11 -18.80 -6.67
N ALA A 218 8.28 -19.36 -6.34
CA ALA A 218 9.55 -19.03 -7.01
C ALA A 218 9.49 -19.10 -8.55
N ARG A 219 8.70 -20.02 -9.12
CA ARG A 219 8.54 -20.12 -10.57
C ARG A 219 7.88 -18.87 -11.17
N ALA A 220 6.77 -18.41 -10.59
CA ALA A 220 6.10 -17.21 -11.07
C ALA A 220 6.99 -15.97 -10.91
N THR A 221 7.70 -15.86 -9.78
CA THR A 221 8.69 -14.81 -9.53
C THR A 221 9.77 -14.78 -10.61
N ARG A 222 10.35 -15.94 -10.96
CA ARG A 222 11.36 -16.04 -12.03
C ARG A 222 10.83 -15.73 -13.42
N LEU A 223 9.58 -16.11 -13.71
CA LEU A 223 8.93 -15.75 -14.96
C LEU A 223 8.70 -14.25 -15.09
N ALA A 224 8.34 -13.57 -14.00
CA ALA A 224 8.19 -12.12 -13.96
C ALA A 224 9.52 -11.40 -14.21
N ASP A 225 10.59 -11.77 -13.49
CA ASP A 225 11.95 -11.22 -13.71
C ASP A 225 12.43 -11.43 -15.14
N LEU A 226 12.22 -12.63 -15.72
CA LEU A 226 12.57 -12.90 -17.12
C LEU A 226 11.77 -12.01 -18.09
N ALA A 227 10.46 -11.89 -17.91
CA ALA A 227 9.60 -11.09 -18.78
C ALA A 227 9.99 -9.61 -18.76
N GLU A 228 10.31 -9.08 -17.58
CA GLU A 228 10.74 -7.68 -17.41
C GLU A 228 12.12 -7.43 -18.01
N ARG A 229 13.09 -8.33 -17.79
CA ARG A 229 14.39 -8.26 -18.46
C ARG A 229 14.26 -8.24 -19.97
N MET A 230 13.38 -9.06 -20.54
CA MET A 230 13.10 -9.06 -21.98
C MET A 230 12.46 -7.74 -22.43
N ALA A 231 11.51 -7.19 -21.66
CA ALA A 231 10.89 -5.90 -21.97
C ALA A 231 11.92 -4.74 -21.96
N LEU A 232 12.91 -4.82 -21.07
CA LEU A 232 14.01 -3.86 -20.96
C LEU A 232 15.19 -4.18 -21.89
N SER A 233 15.10 -5.21 -22.73
CA SER A 233 16.19 -5.68 -23.61
C SER A 233 17.50 -5.97 -22.87
N LEU A 234 17.41 -6.45 -21.63
CA LEU A 234 18.54 -6.81 -20.79
C LEU A 234 19.00 -8.25 -21.07
N THR A 235 20.32 -8.48 -20.98
CA THR A 235 20.88 -9.83 -21.00
C THR A 235 20.62 -10.55 -19.67
N ALA A 236 20.76 -11.89 -19.67
CA ALA A 236 20.55 -12.71 -18.47
C ALA A 236 21.46 -12.29 -17.31
N ASP A 237 22.71 -11.91 -17.61
CA ASP A 237 23.72 -11.55 -16.60
C ASP A 237 23.75 -10.05 -16.26
N ALA A 238 22.94 -9.23 -16.95
CA ALA A 238 22.90 -7.80 -16.66
C ALA A 238 22.40 -7.56 -15.23
N PRO A 239 23.07 -6.69 -14.44
CA PRO A 239 22.58 -6.31 -13.13
C PRO A 239 21.24 -5.59 -13.30
N TYR A 240 20.22 -6.08 -12.61
CA TYR A 240 18.88 -5.49 -12.65
C TYR A 240 18.26 -5.53 -11.25
N ARG A 241 17.68 -4.41 -10.84
CA ARG A 241 17.00 -4.21 -9.56
C ARG A 241 15.74 -3.40 -9.83
N HIS A 242 14.61 -3.88 -9.32
CA HIS A 242 13.35 -3.15 -9.40
C HIS A 242 13.41 -1.96 -8.44
N SER A 243 13.18 -0.76 -8.98
CA SER A 243 12.95 0.44 -8.17
C SER A 243 11.46 0.63 -7.91
N VAL A 244 11.15 1.45 -6.92
CA VAL A 244 9.79 1.97 -6.73
C VAL A 244 9.44 2.90 -7.88
N ASP A 245 8.22 2.78 -8.38
CA ASP A 245 7.68 3.63 -9.45
C ASP A 245 6.58 4.58 -8.96
N VAL A 246 5.72 4.10 -8.05
CA VAL A 246 4.56 4.82 -7.52
C VAL A 246 4.51 4.60 -6.01
N VAL A 247 4.29 5.68 -5.25
CA VAL A 247 4.05 5.62 -3.81
C VAL A 247 2.58 5.93 -3.53
N ALA A 248 1.81 4.88 -3.26
CA ALA A 248 0.39 4.99 -2.92
C ALA A 248 0.13 4.47 -1.50
N ALA A 249 0.12 5.39 -0.55
CA ALA A 249 -0.26 5.08 0.82
C ALA A 249 -1.76 4.77 0.92
N GLY A 250 -2.13 4.03 1.97
CA GLY A 250 -3.50 3.71 2.29
C GLY A 250 -3.97 4.48 3.51
N ARG A 251 -5.23 4.91 3.50
CA ARG A 251 -5.84 5.55 4.66
C ARG A 251 -7.10 4.81 5.07
N ARG A 252 -7.17 4.44 6.35
CA ARG A 252 -8.38 3.87 6.96
C ARG A 252 -9.31 5.00 7.38
N ASN A 253 -10.38 5.20 6.61
CA ASN A 253 -11.43 6.14 6.93
C ASN A 253 -12.57 5.49 7.71
N ASN A 254 -13.27 6.30 8.50
CA ASN A 254 -14.44 5.86 9.25
C ASN A 254 -15.47 6.99 9.41
N PRO A 255 -16.78 6.64 9.44
CA PRO A 255 -17.80 7.57 9.90
C PRO A 255 -17.63 7.87 11.40
N ALA A 256 -18.32 8.89 11.89
CA ALA A 256 -18.44 9.12 13.32
C ALA A 256 -19.21 7.97 13.97
N GLU A 257 -18.73 7.49 15.12
CA GLU A 257 -19.43 6.57 16.02
C GLU A 257 -19.29 7.09 17.46
N GLU A 258 -19.95 6.44 18.42
CA GLU A 258 -19.81 6.80 19.83
C GLU A 258 -18.33 6.74 20.25
N ASN A 259 -17.77 7.86 20.71
CA ASN A 259 -16.35 8.04 21.06
C ASN A 259 -15.34 7.85 19.92
N VAL A 260 -15.80 7.85 18.66
CA VAL A 260 -14.96 7.77 17.47
C VAL A 260 -15.24 8.98 16.57
N PRO A 261 -14.29 9.92 16.42
CA PRO A 261 -14.48 11.08 15.56
C PRO A 261 -14.59 10.68 14.09
N ALA A 262 -15.27 11.52 13.31
CA ALA A 262 -15.33 11.39 11.86
C ALA A 262 -13.93 11.53 11.25
N LEU A 263 -13.57 10.61 10.37
CA LEU A 263 -12.38 10.69 9.51
C LEU A 263 -12.77 10.14 8.14
N CYS A 264 -13.59 10.88 7.42
CA CYS A 264 -14.24 10.43 6.19
C CYS A 264 -14.33 11.51 5.11
N SER A 265 -13.48 12.55 5.15
CA SER A 265 -13.44 13.61 4.14
C SER A 265 -12.75 13.21 2.83
N TYR A 266 -12.13 12.03 2.76
CA TYR A 266 -11.39 11.56 1.59
C TYR A 266 -12.30 10.91 0.54
N ALA A 267 -12.07 11.28 -0.72
CA ALA A 267 -12.53 10.62 -1.93
C ALA A 267 -11.75 9.30 -2.18
N PRO A 268 -12.08 8.49 -3.22
CA PRO A 268 -11.41 7.21 -3.45
C PRO A 268 -9.88 7.29 -3.58
N LEU A 269 -9.37 8.35 -4.21
CA LEU A 269 -7.95 8.58 -4.45
C LEU A 269 -7.64 10.07 -4.37
N HIS A 270 -6.60 10.40 -3.61
CA HIS A 270 -6.04 11.73 -3.49
C HIS A 270 -4.59 11.74 -3.97
N TYR A 271 -4.19 12.88 -4.52
CA TYR A 271 -2.80 13.27 -4.70
C TYR A 271 -2.50 14.39 -3.71
N MET A 272 -1.39 14.28 -3.00
CA MET A 272 -0.92 15.32 -2.08
C MET A 272 0.44 15.82 -2.51
N GLU A 273 0.55 17.14 -2.64
CA GLU A 273 1.84 17.80 -2.67
C GLU A 273 2.60 17.51 -1.37
N LEU A 274 3.92 17.64 -1.42
CA LEU A 274 4.78 17.12 -0.37
C LEU A 274 4.54 17.72 1.04
N PRO A 275 4.22 19.02 1.21
CA PRO A 275 3.86 19.54 2.53
C PRO A 275 2.64 18.86 3.15
N GLU A 276 1.53 18.74 2.40
CA GLU A 276 0.31 18.06 2.84
C GLU A 276 0.56 16.57 3.10
N LEU A 277 1.30 15.90 2.22
CA LEU A 277 1.66 14.49 2.38
C LEU A 277 2.46 14.27 3.67
N MET A 278 3.41 15.16 3.97
CA MET A 278 4.18 15.10 5.21
C MET A 278 3.32 15.38 6.43
N MET A 279 2.29 16.24 6.37
CA MET A 279 1.33 16.39 7.47
C MET A 279 0.60 15.07 7.76
N GLU A 280 0.17 14.35 6.72
CA GLU A 280 -0.48 13.05 6.87
C GLU A 280 0.49 12.03 7.47
N PHE A 281 1.73 11.94 6.98
CA PHE A 281 2.73 11.00 7.52
C PHE A 281 3.12 11.31 8.97
N ILE A 282 3.32 12.59 9.31
CA ILE A 282 3.61 13.01 10.69
C ILE A 282 2.48 12.58 11.63
N SER A 283 1.23 12.76 11.19
CA SER A 283 0.05 12.56 12.03
C SER A 283 -0.39 11.09 12.08
N SER A 284 -0.23 10.33 10.99
CA SER A 284 -0.64 8.92 10.82
C SER A 284 -1.96 8.61 11.55
N MET A 285 -3.02 9.29 11.11
CA MET A 285 -4.28 9.36 11.84
C MET A 285 -5.11 8.09 11.67
N THR A 286 -5.68 7.59 12.77
CA THR A 286 -6.71 6.54 12.74
C THR A 286 -7.85 6.87 13.69
N GLY A 287 -9.10 6.65 13.24
CA GLY A 287 -10.28 6.86 14.09
C GLY A 287 -10.53 5.71 15.05
N LYS A 288 -9.96 4.53 14.75
CA LYS A 288 -10.08 3.31 15.57
C LYS A 288 -8.67 2.77 15.82
N SER A 289 -8.06 3.19 16.94
CA SER A 289 -6.79 2.61 17.36
C SER A 289 -6.93 1.07 17.47
N PRO A 290 -6.03 0.29 16.85
CA PRO A 290 -5.98 -1.16 17.03
C PRO A 290 -5.82 -1.59 18.51
N SER A 291 -5.40 -0.67 19.40
CA SER A 291 -5.02 -0.96 20.80
C SER A 291 -5.97 -0.41 21.87
N THR A 292 -7.27 -0.25 21.59
CA THR A 292 -8.41 -0.21 22.56
C THR A 292 -8.86 1.10 23.23
N THR A 293 -8.42 2.31 22.89
CA THR A 293 -9.11 3.54 23.41
C THR A 293 -9.09 4.71 22.42
N GLY A 294 -10.17 4.87 21.65
CA GLY A 294 -10.45 6.07 20.84
C GLY A 294 -9.61 6.26 19.57
N ALA A 295 -9.89 7.36 18.86
CA ALA A 295 -9.04 7.84 17.78
C ALA A 295 -7.71 8.38 18.32
N GLY A 296 -6.61 8.08 17.65
CA GLY A 296 -5.28 8.51 18.06
C GLY A 296 -4.28 8.37 16.91
N PRO A 297 -3.17 9.14 16.94
CA PRO A 297 -2.10 8.98 15.97
C PRO A 297 -1.38 7.64 16.21
N GLU A 298 -1.02 6.93 15.15
CA GLU A 298 -0.13 5.75 15.23
C GLU A 298 1.35 6.14 15.40
N GLY A 299 1.61 7.44 15.54
CA GLY A 299 2.95 8.03 15.50
C GLY A 299 3.44 8.21 14.06
N ALA A 300 4.47 9.05 13.87
CA ALA A 300 4.99 9.37 12.54
C ALA A 300 5.25 8.11 11.69
N MET A 301 4.72 8.11 10.47
CA MET A 301 4.80 7.01 9.50
C MET A 301 4.35 5.65 10.06
N THR A 302 3.34 5.64 10.93
CA THR A 302 2.83 4.46 11.66
C THR A 302 3.89 3.70 12.47
N LYS A 303 4.99 4.38 12.84
CA LYS A 303 6.15 3.78 13.54
C LYS A 303 6.22 4.13 15.02
N GLY A 304 5.19 4.75 15.60
CA GLY A 304 5.19 5.15 17.02
C GLY A 304 5.61 4.03 17.99
N PRO A 305 5.03 2.81 17.88
CA PRO A 305 5.41 1.68 18.73
C PRO A 305 6.77 1.04 18.41
N PHE A 306 7.39 1.40 17.30
CA PHE A 306 8.56 0.71 16.73
C PHE A 306 9.80 1.61 16.61
N ASN A 307 9.70 2.88 17.01
CA ASN A 307 10.80 3.83 16.96
C ASN A 307 11.26 4.22 18.36
N ALA A 308 12.47 3.77 18.71
CA ALA A 308 13.12 4.11 19.99
C ALA A 308 13.90 5.44 19.94
N LEU A 309 13.88 6.14 18.82
CA LEU A 309 14.61 7.39 18.58
C LEU A 309 13.63 8.54 18.29
N PRO A 310 14.07 9.81 18.42
CA PRO A 310 13.32 10.94 17.92
C PRO A 310 12.83 10.74 16.47
N THR A 311 11.51 10.76 16.28
CA THR A 311 10.86 10.47 15.00
C THR A 311 11.26 11.46 13.90
N VAL A 312 11.73 12.65 14.27
CA VAL A 312 12.26 13.66 13.35
C VAL A 312 13.40 13.13 12.46
N TYR A 313 14.18 12.14 12.91
CA TYR A 313 15.21 11.53 12.08
C TYR A 313 14.61 10.81 10.87
N ASP A 314 13.52 10.07 11.09
CA ASP A 314 12.77 9.39 10.05
C ASP A 314 12.08 10.40 9.14
N LEU A 315 11.48 11.46 9.69
CA LEU A 315 10.81 12.51 8.91
C LEU A 315 11.79 13.26 7.99
N ASN A 316 12.97 13.60 8.49
CA ASN A 316 14.03 14.23 7.68
C ASN A 316 14.45 13.32 6.51
N ALA A 317 14.58 12.01 6.75
CA ALA A 317 14.93 11.04 5.73
C ALA A 317 13.79 10.78 4.74
N ALA A 318 12.55 10.72 5.22
CA ALA A 318 11.35 10.54 4.42
C ALA A 318 11.15 11.73 3.47
N LEU A 319 11.25 12.96 3.96
CA LEU A 319 11.19 14.17 3.13
C LEU A 319 12.21 14.07 1.99
N LEU A 320 13.49 13.84 2.30
CA LEU A 320 14.55 13.71 1.30
C LEU A 320 14.27 12.57 0.31
N SER A 321 13.67 11.47 0.76
CA SER A 321 13.31 10.37 -0.14
C SER A 321 12.34 10.83 -1.22
N PHE A 322 11.32 11.62 -0.90
CA PHE A 322 10.38 12.13 -1.89
C PHE A 322 11.02 13.22 -2.76
N VAL A 323 11.68 14.21 -2.14
CA VAL A 323 12.29 15.34 -2.87
C VAL A 323 13.33 14.87 -3.90
N LEU A 324 14.21 13.92 -3.53
CA LEU A 324 15.32 13.52 -4.38
C LEU A 324 14.92 12.57 -5.52
N THR A 325 13.81 11.85 -5.33
CA THR A 325 13.25 10.91 -6.31
C THR A 325 12.17 11.53 -7.18
N ASP A 326 11.64 12.68 -6.75
CA ASP A 326 10.49 13.36 -7.33
C ASP A 326 9.25 12.45 -7.39
N TYR A 327 9.05 11.64 -6.34
CA TYR A 327 7.85 10.81 -6.23
C TYR A 327 6.63 11.64 -5.82
N GLU A 328 5.51 11.30 -6.44
CA GLU A 328 4.20 11.79 -6.04
C GLU A 328 3.65 11.03 -4.84
N GLY A 329 2.99 11.77 -3.94
CA GLY A 329 2.29 11.22 -2.79
C GLY A 329 0.83 10.89 -3.09
N TRP A 330 0.52 9.62 -3.31
CA TRP A 330 -0.85 9.17 -3.50
C TRP A 330 -1.45 8.61 -2.21
N LEU A 331 -2.73 8.89 -1.96
CA LEU A 331 -3.50 8.33 -0.85
C LEU A 331 -4.80 7.68 -1.33
N SER A 332 -4.91 6.38 -1.08
CA SER A 332 -6.11 5.60 -1.40
C SER A 332 -6.99 5.38 -0.17
N SER A 333 -8.30 5.47 -0.37
CA SER A 333 -9.28 5.29 0.71
C SER A 333 -9.62 3.82 0.96
N ALA A 334 -9.58 3.41 2.22
CA ALA A 334 -10.06 2.13 2.72
C ALA A 334 -11.10 2.31 3.84
N GLY A 335 -11.92 1.30 4.06
CA GLY A 335 -13.02 1.32 5.03
C GLY A 335 -14.24 2.07 4.49
N TYR A 336 -14.16 3.40 4.42
CA TYR A 336 -15.25 4.28 4.00
C TYR A 336 -14.79 5.40 3.04
N VAL A 337 -15.72 5.86 2.20
CA VAL A 337 -15.61 7.10 1.41
C VAL A 337 -16.81 7.97 1.79
N GLY A 338 -16.59 9.08 2.49
CA GLY A 338 -17.67 9.79 3.16
C GLY A 338 -18.29 9.01 4.34
N PRO A 339 -19.30 9.57 5.01
CA PRO A 339 -19.92 8.96 6.19
C PRO A 339 -20.78 7.73 5.86
N SER A 340 -21.18 7.50 4.60
CA SER A 340 -22.22 6.53 4.27
C SER A 340 -21.80 5.42 3.30
N VAL A 341 -20.70 5.58 2.55
CA VAL A 341 -20.29 4.58 1.55
C VAL A 341 -19.16 3.72 2.10
N ARG A 342 -19.51 2.52 2.56
CA ARG A 342 -18.53 1.49 2.91
C ARG A 342 -17.84 0.99 1.64
N VAL A 343 -16.52 0.84 1.68
CA VAL A 343 -15.68 0.35 0.58
C VAL A 343 -14.75 -0.80 0.97
N ASP A 344 -14.61 -1.11 2.26
CA ASP A 344 -13.65 -2.11 2.77
C ASP A 344 -12.26 -1.89 2.12
N HIS A 345 -11.72 -2.89 1.43
CA HIS A 345 -10.47 -2.79 0.65
C HIS A 345 -10.71 -2.82 -0.87
N ASP A 346 -11.94 -2.60 -1.33
CA ASP A 346 -12.30 -2.70 -2.75
C ASP A 346 -11.50 -1.72 -3.60
N ILE A 347 -11.25 -0.51 -3.10
CA ILE A 347 -10.42 0.51 -3.78
C ILE A 347 -8.94 0.16 -3.68
N SER A 348 -8.47 -0.29 -2.50
CA SER A 348 -7.07 -0.66 -2.27
C SER A 348 -6.56 -1.69 -3.30
N LEU A 349 -7.41 -2.67 -3.65
CA LEU A 349 -7.08 -3.69 -4.65
C LEU A 349 -6.97 -3.15 -6.08
N LEU A 350 -7.60 -2.02 -6.39
CA LEU A 350 -7.61 -1.41 -7.73
C LEU A 350 -6.41 -0.49 -7.96
N ILE A 351 -5.77 0.02 -6.92
CA ILE A 351 -4.62 0.94 -7.03
C ILE A 351 -3.49 0.37 -7.89
N PRO A 352 -2.92 -0.82 -7.62
CA PRO A 352 -1.88 -1.36 -8.49
C PRO A 352 -2.40 -1.65 -9.89
N GLU A 353 -3.69 -1.95 -10.05
CA GLU A 353 -4.28 -2.25 -11.37
C GLU A 353 -4.40 -0.98 -12.24
N VAL A 354 -4.76 0.16 -11.66
CA VAL A 354 -4.89 1.40 -12.44
C VAL A 354 -3.51 1.97 -12.78
N PHE A 355 -2.60 2.08 -11.82
CA PHE A 355 -1.29 2.70 -12.03
C PHE A 355 -0.35 1.86 -12.92
N SER A 356 -0.40 0.52 -12.86
CA SER A 356 0.39 -0.33 -13.77
C SER A 356 -0.09 -0.29 -15.21
N ARG A 357 -1.30 0.23 -15.45
CA ARG A 357 -1.88 0.41 -16.78
C ARG A 357 -1.84 1.85 -17.25
N MET A 358 -1.13 2.74 -16.56
CA MET A 358 -0.84 4.11 -16.95
C MET A 358 0.65 4.24 -17.26
N THR A 359 0.99 4.96 -18.32
CA THR A 359 2.40 5.34 -18.57
C THR A 359 2.88 6.32 -17.50
N GLU A 360 4.20 6.53 -17.39
CA GLU A 360 4.78 7.55 -16.49
C GLU A 360 4.18 8.94 -16.76
N GLU A 361 4.11 9.36 -18.02
CA GLU A 361 3.53 10.65 -18.44
C GLU A 361 2.03 10.75 -18.10
N GLU A 362 1.26 9.67 -18.25
CA GLU A 362 -0.18 9.69 -17.96
C GLU A 362 -0.50 9.76 -16.47
N ARG A 363 0.36 9.20 -15.61
CA ARG A 363 0.16 9.19 -14.16
C ARG A 363 0.81 10.36 -13.45
N ASP A 364 1.62 11.13 -14.16
CA ASP A 364 2.20 12.38 -13.68
C ASP A 364 1.09 13.33 -13.17
N ALA A 365 1.24 13.81 -11.95
CA ALA A 365 0.25 14.59 -11.23
C ALA A 365 0.01 15.95 -11.90
N GLU A 366 1.06 16.60 -12.43
CA GLU A 366 0.92 17.86 -13.17
C GLU A 366 0.08 17.66 -14.43
N ASN A 367 0.35 16.60 -15.19
CA ASN A 367 -0.43 16.23 -16.37
C ASN A 367 -1.88 15.91 -16.01
N LEU A 368 -2.10 15.18 -14.91
CA LEU A 368 -3.43 14.84 -14.42
C LEU A 368 -4.22 16.07 -13.94
N ILE A 369 -3.55 17.05 -13.32
CA ILE A 369 -4.14 18.35 -12.95
C ILE A 369 -4.46 19.15 -14.21
N ALA A 370 -3.50 19.29 -15.13
CA ALA A 370 -3.64 20.06 -16.37
C ALA A 370 -4.80 19.56 -17.24
N GLU A 371 -5.01 18.25 -17.28
CA GLU A 371 -6.16 17.69 -18.00
C GLU A 371 -7.46 17.68 -17.18
N GLY A 372 -7.47 18.05 -15.90
CA GLY A 372 -8.67 18.02 -15.04
C GLY A 372 -9.10 16.63 -14.58
N SER A 373 -8.17 15.67 -14.59
CA SER A 373 -8.34 14.37 -13.94
C SER A 373 -8.14 14.46 -12.42
N LEU A 374 -7.41 15.47 -11.95
CA LEU A 374 -7.33 15.88 -10.55
C LEU A 374 -7.92 17.28 -10.36
N GLU A 375 -8.58 17.52 -9.22
CA GLU A 375 -9.05 18.86 -8.82
C GLU A 375 -8.55 19.21 -7.41
N PRO A 376 -8.13 20.47 -7.16
CA PRO A 376 -7.71 20.91 -5.83
C PRO A 376 -8.91 20.99 -4.89
N ILE A 377 -8.70 20.69 -3.62
CA ILE A 377 -9.73 20.82 -2.59
C ILE A 377 -9.64 22.21 -1.97
N PRO A 378 -10.68 23.06 -2.07
CA PRO A 378 -10.66 24.38 -1.47
C PRO A 378 -10.92 24.29 0.04
N ASN A 379 -10.48 25.31 0.79
CA ASN A 379 -11.01 25.55 2.14
C ASN A 379 -12.53 25.75 2.08
N ILE A 380 -13.21 25.43 3.18
CA ILE A 380 -14.67 25.59 3.28
C ILE A 380 -15.01 26.51 4.44
N GLU A 381 -16.06 27.31 4.28
CA GLU A 381 -16.67 28.05 5.38
C GLU A 381 -17.82 27.22 5.96
N PHE A 382 -17.78 26.94 7.26
CA PHE A 382 -18.80 26.16 7.95
C PHE A 382 -19.08 26.78 9.32
N GLU A 383 -20.34 27.14 9.58
CA GLU A 383 -20.77 27.79 10.84
C GLU A 383 -19.99 29.08 11.20
N GLY A 384 -19.50 29.81 10.20
CA GLY A 384 -18.69 31.03 10.39
C GLY A 384 -17.22 30.79 10.72
N GLU A 385 -16.75 29.52 10.66
CA GLU A 385 -15.34 29.14 10.75
C GLU A 385 -14.82 28.76 9.36
N GLU A 386 -13.64 29.25 8.99
CA GLU A 386 -12.90 28.74 7.83
C GLU A 386 -12.16 27.45 8.20
N LEU A 387 -12.54 26.34 7.58
CA LEU A 387 -11.91 25.04 7.75
C LEU A 387 -10.91 24.77 6.62
N GLN A 388 -9.69 24.40 7.01
CA GLN A 388 -8.55 24.20 6.11
C GLN A 388 -8.60 22.86 5.34
N ALA A 389 -9.67 22.64 4.57
CA ALA A 389 -9.84 21.44 3.75
C ALA A 389 -8.80 21.33 2.62
N SER A 390 -8.11 22.41 2.26
CA SER A 390 -6.96 22.38 1.35
C SER A 390 -5.81 21.48 1.80
N ARG A 391 -5.72 21.15 3.09
CA ARG A 391 -4.78 20.14 3.61
C ARG A 391 -5.00 18.74 3.03
N LEU A 392 -6.13 18.49 2.37
CA LEU A 392 -6.44 17.23 1.70
C LEU A 392 -5.83 17.11 0.28
N GLY A 393 -5.16 18.16 -0.20
CA GLY A 393 -4.51 18.20 -1.51
C GLY A 393 -5.51 18.19 -2.66
N TYR A 394 -5.29 17.28 -3.62
CA TYR A 394 -6.11 17.07 -4.80
C TYR A 394 -6.86 15.75 -4.71
N ARG A 395 -8.00 15.65 -5.39
CA ARG A 395 -8.76 14.41 -5.52
C ARG A 395 -9.03 14.06 -6.97
N MET A 396 -9.21 12.76 -7.23
CA MET A 396 -9.61 12.27 -8.54
C MET A 396 -11.01 12.77 -8.95
N THR A 397 -11.18 13.11 -10.23
CA THR A 397 -12.46 13.56 -10.78
C THR A 397 -13.18 12.44 -11.54
N ARG A 398 -14.39 12.74 -12.02
CA ARG A 398 -15.12 11.89 -12.97
C ARG A 398 -14.33 11.61 -14.26
N LYS A 399 -13.46 12.55 -14.66
CA LYS A 399 -12.59 12.40 -15.84
C LYS A 399 -11.53 11.32 -15.62
N PHE A 400 -10.88 11.30 -14.45
CA PHE A 400 -9.94 10.24 -14.08
C PHE A 400 -10.60 8.87 -14.17
N THR A 401 -11.78 8.74 -13.54
CA THR A 401 -12.55 7.48 -13.60
C THR A 401 -12.82 7.07 -15.05
N SER A 402 -13.37 7.98 -15.85
CA SER A 402 -13.78 7.67 -17.22
C SER A 402 -12.59 7.29 -18.12
N LYS A 403 -11.44 7.96 -17.97
CA LYS A 403 -10.24 7.76 -18.81
C LYS A 403 -9.42 6.54 -18.39
N TYR A 404 -9.06 6.43 -17.11
CA TYR A 404 -8.09 5.45 -16.64
C TYR A 404 -8.74 4.18 -16.08
N PHE A 405 -9.83 4.30 -15.30
CA PHE A 405 -10.57 3.11 -14.87
C PHE A 405 -11.31 2.42 -16.03
N GLY A 406 -11.45 3.09 -17.20
CA GLY A 406 -11.88 2.49 -18.46
C GLY A 406 -10.91 1.44 -19.02
N ARG A 407 -9.72 1.28 -18.42
CA ARG A 407 -8.77 0.18 -18.69
C ARG A 407 -9.07 -1.09 -17.89
N ILE A 408 -9.94 -1.00 -16.89
CA ILE A 408 -10.32 -2.10 -15.98
C ILE A 408 -11.80 -2.44 -16.16
N PHE A 409 -12.67 -1.43 -16.08
CA PHE A 409 -14.12 -1.58 -16.06
C PHE A 409 -14.74 -1.30 -17.43
N LEU A 410 -15.83 -2.00 -17.73
CA LEU A 410 -16.57 -1.81 -18.98
C LEU A 410 -17.37 -0.50 -18.99
N HIS A 411 -17.87 -0.09 -17.83
CA HIS A 411 -18.63 1.14 -17.64
C HIS A 411 -17.99 1.99 -16.54
N PRO A 412 -16.84 2.64 -16.83
CA PRO A 412 -16.07 3.34 -15.81
C PRO A 412 -16.84 4.50 -15.16
N HIS A 413 -17.67 5.22 -15.92
CA HIS A 413 -18.42 6.39 -15.46
C HIS A 413 -19.45 6.11 -14.34
N VAL A 414 -19.79 4.85 -14.06
CA VAL A 414 -20.73 4.49 -12.96
C VAL A 414 -20.04 3.84 -11.76
N VAL A 415 -18.74 3.56 -11.83
CA VAL A 415 -17.98 2.89 -10.76
C VAL A 415 -18.03 3.71 -9.47
N PHE A 416 -17.68 4.99 -9.56
CA PHE A 416 -17.78 5.96 -8.47
C PHE A 416 -18.93 6.92 -8.73
N SER A 417 -19.87 7.00 -7.78
CA SER A 417 -20.95 7.99 -7.79
C SER A 417 -20.41 9.39 -7.48
N ASP A 418 -21.17 10.43 -7.84
CA ASP A 418 -20.76 11.82 -7.57
C ASP A 418 -20.47 12.05 -6.08
N ASN A 419 -21.30 11.50 -5.19
CA ASN A 419 -21.09 11.58 -3.75
C ASN A 419 -19.91 10.76 -3.21
N MET A 420 -19.31 9.85 -3.99
CA MET A 420 -18.03 9.23 -3.64
C MET A 420 -16.86 10.10 -4.06
N LEU A 421 -16.93 10.66 -5.28
CA LEU A 421 -15.91 11.58 -5.80
C LEU A 421 -15.89 12.90 -5.01
N GLN A 422 -17.04 13.31 -4.48
CA GLN A 422 -17.24 14.51 -3.67
C GLN A 422 -17.95 14.13 -2.35
N PRO A 423 -17.22 13.58 -1.36
CA PRO A 423 -17.79 13.08 -0.10
C PRO A 423 -18.62 14.10 0.68
N GLU A 424 -18.36 15.39 0.53
CA GLU A 424 -19.15 16.49 1.10
C GLU A 424 -20.63 16.46 0.68
N GLN A 425 -20.95 15.88 -0.48
CA GLN A 425 -22.33 15.71 -0.94
C GLN A 425 -23.11 14.67 -0.11
N GLN A 426 -22.44 13.84 0.69
CA GLN A 426 -23.10 12.89 1.60
C GLN A 426 -23.55 13.57 2.90
N GLY A 427 -23.06 14.77 3.20
CA GLY A 427 -23.40 15.53 4.41
C GLY A 427 -22.26 16.46 4.82
N ILE A 428 -22.48 17.78 4.70
CA ILE A 428 -21.46 18.80 4.96
C ILE A 428 -21.00 18.80 6.43
N ASP A 429 -21.90 18.54 7.39
CA ASP A 429 -21.56 18.51 8.82
C ASP A 429 -20.51 17.45 9.14
N ALA A 430 -20.66 16.24 8.58
CA ALA A 430 -19.71 15.14 8.78
C ALA A 430 -18.39 15.40 8.06
N TYR A 431 -18.42 16.03 6.89
CA TYR A 431 -17.24 16.45 6.16
C TYR A 431 -16.45 17.52 6.93
N ALA A 432 -17.13 18.57 7.41
CA ALA A 432 -16.56 19.64 8.23
C ALA A 432 -15.97 19.08 9.54
N ALA A 433 -16.69 18.20 10.23
CA ALA A 433 -16.20 17.53 11.44
C ALA A 433 -14.93 16.69 11.18
N SER A 434 -14.86 16.00 10.03
CA SER A 434 -13.67 15.26 9.61
C SER A 434 -12.48 16.19 9.37
N VAL A 435 -12.67 17.30 8.64
CA VAL A 435 -11.62 18.29 8.40
C VAL A 435 -11.14 18.93 9.71
N ARG A 436 -12.06 19.30 10.62
CA ARG A 436 -11.72 19.84 11.94
C ARG A 436 -10.90 18.82 12.74
N THR A 437 -11.29 17.54 12.73
CA THR A 437 -10.53 16.46 13.39
C THR A 437 -9.10 16.35 12.85
N ILE A 438 -8.92 16.47 11.52
CA ILE A 438 -7.61 16.45 10.87
C ILE A 438 -6.75 17.63 11.34
N VAL A 439 -7.28 18.87 11.27
CA VAL A 439 -6.56 20.08 11.67
C VAL A 439 -6.16 20.05 13.15
N THR A 440 -7.10 19.68 14.04
CA THR A 440 -6.82 19.54 15.48
C THR A 440 -5.77 18.46 15.75
N THR A 441 -5.80 17.35 15.00
CA THR A 441 -4.81 16.28 15.17
C THR A 441 -3.43 16.73 14.70
N HIS A 442 -3.33 17.41 13.55
CA HIS A 442 -2.07 18.00 13.08
C HIS A 442 -1.48 18.93 14.14
N GLN A 443 -2.29 19.82 14.71
CA GLN A 443 -1.84 20.76 15.74
C GLN A 443 -1.31 20.03 16.98
N ARG A 444 -2.07 19.07 17.51
CA ARG A 444 -1.67 18.31 18.70
C ARG A 444 -0.39 17.50 18.46
N VAL A 445 -0.28 16.83 17.31
CA VAL A 445 0.90 16.02 16.98
C VAL A 445 2.12 16.92 16.75
N ALA A 446 1.96 18.03 16.05
CA ALA A 446 3.08 18.94 15.82
C ALA A 446 3.57 19.60 17.12
N GLN A 447 2.65 19.94 18.04
CA GLN A 447 3.00 20.51 19.34
C GLN A 447 3.92 19.58 20.16
N SER A 448 3.80 18.25 20.04
CA SER A 448 4.65 17.33 20.81
C SER A 448 6.15 17.46 20.48
N TYR A 449 6.50 17.84 19.24
CA TYR A 449 7.89 18.07 18.83
C TYR A 449 8.50 19.33 19.45
N PHE A 450 7.66 20.31 19.82
CA PHE A 450 8.08 21.46 20.60
C PHE A 450 8.22 21.08 22.07
N ASP A 451 7.25 20.34 22.60
CA ASP A 451 7.19 19.96 24.01
C ASP A 451 8.39 19.09 24.43
N ASP A 452 8.88 18.21 23.55
CA ASP A 452 10.06 17.38 23.78
C ASP A 452 11.37 17.97 23.22
N GLY A 453 11.31 19.14 22.58
CA GLY A 453 12.45 19.86 22.00
C GLY A 453 13.07 19.20 20.75
N THR A 454 12.51 18.10 20.26
CA THR A 454 13.05 17.38 19.08
C THR A 454 12.89 18.16 17.78
N ILE A 455 12.06 19.20 17.76
CA ILE A 455 11.94 20.13 16.63
C ILE A 455 13.27 20.79 16.24
N GLU A 456 14.21 20.96 17.19
CA GLU A 456 15.53 21.52 16.90
C GLU A 456 16.44 20.59 16.07
N LEU A 457 16.02 19.33 15.89
CA LEU A 457 16.71 18.34 15.07
C LEU A 457 16.09 18.21 13.66
N ALA A 458 14.99 18.91 13.40
CA ALA A 458 14.30 18.92 12.11
C ALA A 458 15.11 19.69 11.06
N VAL A 459 15.13 19.18 9.83
CA VAL A 459 15.64 19.97 8.69
C VAL A 459 14.68 21.14 8.41
N PRO A 460 15.15 22.24 7.80
CA PRO A 460 14.36 23.48 7.71
C PRO A 460 12.93 23.30 7.17
N PRO A 461 12.66 22.53 6.09
CA PRO A 461 11.30 22.34 5.61
C PRO A 461 10.40 21.61 6.60
N VAL A 462 10.92 20.61 7.32
CA VAL A 462 10.19 19.87 8.37
C VAL A 462 9.92 20.78 9.57
N LYS A 463 10.89 21.60 9.97
CA LYS A 463 10.73 22.56 11.08
C LYS A 463 9.63 23.58 10.77
N ALA A 464 9.67 24.17 9.58
CA ALA A 464 8.66 25.11 9.11
C ALA A 464 7.27 24.47 9.06
N LEU A 465 7.16 23.26 8.52
CA LEU A 465 5.90 22.51 8.46
C LEU A 465 5.32 22.21 9.84
N LEU A 466 6.13 21.69 10.77
CA LEU A 466 5.70 21.43 12.15
C LEU A 466 5.23 22.71 12.83
N THR A 467 5.89 23.84 12.57
CA THR A 467 5.50 25.13 13.15
C THR A 467 4.17 25.62 12.57
N ILE A 468 3.98 25.53 11.25
CA ILE A 468 2.69 25.86 10.60
C ILE A 468 1.58 24.95 11.12
N MET A 469 1.84 23.65 11.30
CA MET A 469 0.86 22.72 11.85
C MET A 469 0.44 23.08 13.28
N ALA A 470 1.40 23.46 14.14
CA ALA A 470 1.15 23.74 15.55
C ALA A 470 0.60 25.16 15.79
N HIS A 471 1.17 26.16 15.12
CA HIS A 471 1.00 27.59 15.44
C HIS A 471 0.37 28.39 14.30
N GLY A 472 0.14 27.77 13.14
CA GLY A 472 -0.54 28.37 11.98
C GLY A 472 0.38 29.05 10.97
N GLU A 473 1.54 29.55 11.41
CA GLU A 473 2.53 30.22 10.56
C GLU A 473 3.97 29.91 11.00
N TYR A 474 4.93 30.13 10.10
CA TYR A 474 6.37 30.10 10.38
C TYR A 474 7.03 31.32 9.74
N GLU A 475 7.55 32.25 10.55
CA GLU A 475 8.19 33.48 10.07
C GLU A 475 7.30 34.31 9.10
N GLY A 476 5.98 34.33 9.37
CA GLY A 476 4.98 34.98 8.51
C GLY A 476 4.59 34.19 7.26
N MET A 477 5.17 33.00 7.04
CA MET A 477 4.76 32.08 5.99
C MET A 477 3.64 31.15 6.46
N THR A 478 2.74 30.83 5.54
CA THR A 478 1.67 29.85 5.73
C THR A 478 1.86 28.69 4.76
N LEU A 479 0.96 27.70 4.83
CA LEU A 479 0.96 26.55 3.94
C LEU A 479 0.90 26.94 2.44
N THR A 480 0.36 28.10 2.08
CA THR A 480 0.24 28.56 0.69
C THR A 480 1.33 29.54 0.27
N SER A 481 2.22 29.94 1.17
CA SER A 481 3.32 30.86 0.85
C SER A 481 4.28 30.23 -0.17
N PRO A 482 4.57 30.90 -1.31
CA PRO A 482 5.49 30.37 -2.32
C PRO A 482 6.88 30.07 -1.77
N GLU A 483 7.36 30.88 -0.83
CA GLU A 483 8.66 30.72 -0.17
C GLU A 483 8.69 29.43 0.66
N PHE A 484 7.60 29.11 1.37
CA PHE A 484 7.47 27.85 2.12
C PHE A 484 7.41 26.65 1.16
N ARG A 485 6.65 26.74 0.07
CA ARG A 485 6.56 25.68 -0.94
C ARG A 485 7.92 25.41 -1.60
N ALA A 486 8.69 26.45 -1.88
CA ALA A 486 10.02 26.34 -2.48
C ALA A 486 10.99 25.49 -1.65
N MET A 487 10.85 25.48 -0.31
CA MET A 487 11.67 24.66 0.60
C MET A 487 11.57 23.15 0.34
N PHE A 488 10.50 22.69 -0.32
CA PHE A 488 10.25 21.29 -0.65
C PHE A 488 10.70 20.92 -2.06
N THR A 489 11.23 21.87 -2.84
CA THR A 489 11.69 21.62 -4.20
C THR A 489 13.06 20.95 -4.22
N ARG A 490 13.28 20.10 -5.22
CA ARG A 490 14.53 19.37 -5.38
C ARG A 490 15.74 20.28 -5.54
N ASP A 491 15.61 21.33 -6.34
CA ASP A 491 16.71 22.26 -6.61
C ASP A 491 17.12 23.03 -5.35
N GLU A 492 16.16 23.51 -4.56
CA GLU A 492 16.43 24.20 -3.29
C GLU A 492 17.11 23.28 -2.29
N VAL A 493 16.63 22.04 -2.14
CA VAL A 493 17.24 21.06 -1.24
C VAL A 493 18.67 20.72 -1.66
N LEU A 494 18.91 20.48 -2.95
CA LEU A 494 20.25 20.15 -3.46
C LEU A 494 21.23 21.32 -3.35
N ALA A 495 20.76 22.57 -3.40
CA ALA A 495 21.57 23.77 -3.24
C ALA A 495 21.84 24.12 -1.77
N SER A 496 21.05 23.57 -0.84
CA SER A 496 21.08 23.97 0.57
C SER A 496 22.31 23.48 1.36
N ASP A 497 22.75 24.32 2.30
CA ASP A 497 23.83 24.00 3.24
C ASP A 497 23.46 22.83 4.16
N TRP A 498 22.21 22.76 4.61
CA TRP A 498 21.75 21.71 5.53
C TRP A 498 21.80 20.33 4.88
N TYR A 499 21.51 20.23 3.58
CA TYR A 499 21.65 18.96 2.85
C TYR A 499 23.13 18.58 2.70
N ALA A 500 23.99 19.54 2.35
CA ALA A 500 25.44 19.32 2.29
C ALA A 500 26.03 18.86 3.64
N GLU A 501 25.54 19.41 4.76
CA GLU A 501 25.92 18.95 6.11
C GLU A 501 25.53 17.48 6.36
N ARG A 502 24.36 17.03 5.89
CA ARG A 502 23.96 15.63 6.01
C ARG A 502 24.85 14.69 5.21
N LEU A 503 25.31 15.11 4.03
CA LEU A 503 26.27 14.34 3.22
C LEU A 503 27.63 14.24 3.92
N ARG A 504 28.11 15.36 4.49
CA ARG A 504 29.33 15.35 5.32
C ARG A 504 29.20 14.43 6.53
N SER A 505 28.08 14.51 7.27
CA SER A 505 27.81 13.61 8.41
C SER A 505 27.81 12.13 8.02
N ALA A 506 27.33 11.80 6.81
CA ALA A 506 27.34 10.43 6.29
C ALA A 506 28.77 9.96 5.97
N ALA A 507 29.53 10.75 5.22
CA ALA A 507 30.93 10.45 4.90
C ALA A 507 31.79 10.30 6.16
N ASP A 508 31.61 11.19 7.15
CA ASP A 508 32.31 11.10 8.44
C ASP A 508 31.95 9.82 9.20
N ALA A 509 30.69 9.38 9.14
CA ALA A 509 30.25 8.15 9.77
C ALA A 509 30.84 6.92 9.09
N GLU A 510 30.93 6.94 7.77
CA GLU A 510 31.60 5.90 6.98
C GLU A 510 33.09 5.84 7.30
N GLN A 511 33.78 6.98 7.36
CA GLN A 511 35.20 7.03 7.74
C GLN A 511 35.43 6.44 9.14
N ARG A 512 34.60 6.82 10.12
CA ARG A 512 34.68 6.23 11.47
C ARG A 512 34.44 4.72 11.49
N LEU A 513 33.56 4.20 10.63
CA LEU A 513 33.34 2.76 10.50
C LEU A 513 34.54 2.06 9.86
N LEU A 514 35.13 2.66 8.82
CA LEU A 514 36.34 2.16 8.17
C LEU A 514 37.50 2.08 9.16
N ASP A 515 37.77 3.16 9.91
CA ASP A 515 38.86 3.20 10.89
C ASP A 515 38.70 2.11 11.96
N ARG A 516 37.48 1.95 12.50
CA ARG A 516 37.18 0.86 13.46
C ARG A 516 37.36 -0.52 12.84
N SER A 517 36.93 -0.71 11.61
CA SER A 517 37.03 -2.01 10.91
C SER A 517 38.48 -2.38 10.61
N ILE A 518 39.29 -1.39 10.17
CA ILE A 518 40.72 -1.52 9.94
C ILE A 518 41.42 -1.89 11.24
N GLY A 519 41.21 -1.13 12.32
CA GLY A 519 41.84 -1.40 13.62
C GLY A 519 41.45 -2.76 14.19
N ALA A 520 40.21 -3.20 14.02
CA ALA A 520 39.75 -4.52 14.45
C ALA A 520 40.46 -5.66 13.67
N ILE A 521 40.61 -5.51 12.34
CA ILE A 521 41.32 -6.50 11.52
C ILE A 521 42.80 -6.53 11.88
N GLU A 522 43.45 -5.37 12.02
CA GLU A 522 44.86 -5.27 12.42
C GLU A 522 45.11 -5.92 13.79
N THR A 523 44.23 -5.68 14.76
CA THR A 523 44.30 -6.31 16.09
C THR A 523 44.11 -7.83 15.99
N PHE A 524 43.23 -8.30 15.12
CA PHE A 524 43.03 -9.74 14.91
C PHE A 524 44.26 -10.42 14.29
N LEU A 525 44.95 -9.73 13.38
CA LEU A 525 46.13 -10.21 12.67
C LEU A 525 47.41 -10.27 13.53
N THR A 526 47.46 -9.54 14.66
CA THR A 526 48.66 -9.51 15.52
C THR A 526 48.76 -10.73 16.45
N ASP A 527 47.67 -11.48 16.64
CA ASP A 527 47.66 -12.69 17.46
C ASP A 527 48.18 -13.90 16.64
N PRO A 528 49.30 -14.52 17.03
CA PRO A 528 49.84 -15.69 16.34
C PRO A 528 48.88 -16.89 16.28
N LEU A 529 47.88 -16.96 17.17
CA LEU A 529 46.87 -18.03 17.16
C LEU A 529 45.85 -17.88 16.01
N ASN A 530 45.79 -16.71 15.36
CA ASN A 530 44.80 -16.41 14.32
C ASN A 530 45.30 -16.59 12.89
N VAL A 531 46.57 -16.98 12.67
CA VAL A 531 47.21 -17.03 11.34
C VAL A 531 46.39 -17.83 10.32
N ASP A 532 46.04 -19.08 10.66
CA ASP A 532 45.28 -19.96 9.75
C ASP A 532 43.89 -19.39 9.42
N ALA A 533 43.23 -18.77 10.41
CA ALA A 533 41.91 -18.16 10.23
C ALA A 533 42.00 -16.89 9.37
N ALA A 534 43.04 -16.09 9.57
CA ALA A 534 43.29 -14.86 8.83
C ALA A 534 43.57 -15.12 7.35
N GLU A 535 44.38 -16.13 7.04
CA GLU A 535 44.65 -16.56 5.67
C GLU A 535 43.38 -17.09 5.00
N ARG A 536 42.66 -18.01 5.66
CA ARG A 536 41.41 -18.59 5.14
C ARG A 536 40.35 -17.54 4.83
N LEU A 537 40.28 -16.47 5.60
CA LEU A 537 39.31 -15.38 5.42
C LEU A 537 39.82 -14.23 4.53
N GLY A 538 41.06 -14.30 4.04
CA GLY A 538 41.66 -13.26 3.18
C GLY A 538 41.75 -11.90 3.86
N LEU A 539 42.07 -11.86 5.16
CA LEU A 539 41.97 -10.62 5.95
C LEU A 539 42.98 -9.55 5.52
N GLU A 540 44.16 -9.94 5.03
CA GLU A 540 45.16 -8.99 4.52
C GLU A 540 44.68 -8.29 3.24
N GLU A 541 44.09 -9.02 2.30
CA GLU A 541 43.51 -8.45 1.08
C GLU A 541 42.32 -7.52 1.43
N LYS A 542 41.45 -7.96 2.34
CA LYS A 542 40.35 -7.15 2.84
C LYS A 542 40.87 -5.84 3.48
N LEU A 543 41.92 -5.93 4.29
CA LEU A 543 42.56 -4.76 4.92
C LEU A 543 43.13 -3.81 3.88
N ALA A 544 43.83 -4.31 2.86
CA ALA A 544 44.36 -3.50 1.77
C ALA A 544 43.23 -2.77 1.02
N ARG A 545 42.12 -3.46 0.71
CA ARG A 545 40.95 -2.85 0.08
C ARG A 545 40.35 -1.74 0.94
N LEU A 546 40.14 -1.99 2.23
CA LEU A 546 39.55 -1.01 3.16
C LEU A 546 40.40 0.26 3.29
N ARG A 547 41.73 0.12 3.34
CA ARG A 547 42.67 1.26 3.37
C ARG A 547 42.63 2.12 2.09
N GLY A 548 42.17 1.56 0.98
CA GLY A 548 42.00 2.28 -0.29
C GLY A 548 40.70 3.08 -0.38
N VAL A 549 39.72 2.83 0.50
CA VAL A 549 38.42 3.53 0.49
C VAL A 549 38.58 4.92 1.10
N LYS A 550 38.09 5.93 0.39
CA LYS A 550 38.00 7.31 0.87
C LYS A 550 36.56 7.80 0.71
N PRO A 551 35.78 7.88 1.80
CA PRO A 551 34.44 8.44 1.76
C PRO A 551 34.47 9.88 1.24
N ASP A 552 33.59 10.19 0.29
CA ASP A 552 33.47 11.50 -0.34
C ASP A 552 32.01 11.97 -0.28
N PRO A 553 31.70 13.08 0.40
CA PRO A 553 30.36 13.65 0.45
C PRO A 553 29.74 13.91 -0.93
N GLU A 554 30.53 14.31 -1.94
CA GLU A 554 30.00 14.57 -3.29
C GLU A 554 29.55 13.29 -3.98
N SER A 555 30.24 12.18 -3.73
CA SER A 555 29.77 10.86 -4.14
C SER A 555 28.46 10.46 -3.46
N LEU A 556 28.03 11.11 -2.38
CA LEU A 556 26.75 10.83 -1.73
C LEU A 556 25.62 11.78 -2.17
N ARG A 557 25.90 12.76 -3.04
CA ARG A 557 24.88 13.67 -3.58
C ARG A 557 23.79 12.88 -4.31
N GLY A 558 22.53 13.13 -3.94
CA GLY A 558 21.36 12.35 -4.36
C GLY A 558 20.95 11.22 -3.41
N THR A 559 21.64 11.05 -2.27
CA THR A 559 21.22 10.14 -1.19
C THR A 559 20.55 10.90 -0.04
N LEU A 560 20.02 10.18 0.95
CA LEU A 560 19.38 10.77 2.15
C LEU A 560 20.37 11.45 3.12
N GLY A 561 21.68 11.24 2.92
CA GLY A 561 22.72 11.61 3.88
C GLY A 561 22.49 10.98 5.26
N ARG A 562 23.03 11.61 6.30
CA ARG A 562 22.87 11.18 7.70
C ARG A 562 22.50 12.37 8.57
N GLN A 563 21.69 12.13 9.60
CA GLN A 563 21.40 13.12 10.62
C GLN A 563 22.70 13.74 11.18
N VAL A 564 22.73 15.06 11.33
CA VAL A 564 23.93 15.81 11.75
C VAL A 564 24.05 15.82 13.27
N ARG A 565 22.95 16.13 13.97
CA ARG A 565 22.86 16.20 15.43
C ARG A 565 21.95 15.09 15.94
N PHE A 566 22.40 14.42 17.00
CA PHE A 566 21.65 13.39 17.70
C PHE A 566 21.33 13.92 19.11
N ALA A 567 20.10 13.65 19.58
CA ALA A 567 19.62 13.93 20.93
C ALA A 567 20.42 13.23 22.02
#